data_AF-A0A8S3R685-F1
#
_entry.id   AF-A0A8S3R685-F1
#
_cell.length_a   1.000
_cell.length_b   1.000
_cell.length_c   1.000
_cell.angle_alpha   90.00
_cell.angle_beta   90.00
_cell.angle_gamma   90.00
#
_symmetry.space_group_name_H-M   'P 1'
#
loop_
_entity.id
_entity.type
_entity.pdbx_description
1 polymer ?
#
loop_
_entity_poly.entity_id
_entity_poly.type
_entity_poly.pdbx_seq_one_letter_code
_entity_poly.pdbx_strand_id
1 'polypeptide(L)'
;MPSAQSSGDIEYKDTLDQISEIMDKYRETYQIILCGDMNASLHRDNRKRDTVFGEFKNINNLHIPDGYPIKPTFFHHNGKYTSQIDYFLFDERIIQQSNPNVKIAMRHPTNTSDHTLVTANMALKVKRCSLRPVKIYTRPNWRKCDKSLYKSTIESSLDNTSGEKKFSGTVESRIQKLELTLHKAGTKSIPSYRKLKKLKSVGKGIWNSKISQASKEAKSAHRNWIDKTNKNQDADQEKLALKNKKRHLRQLQRQAHASKKEKFINEIMQASEKDSKTFHKLIKQQRSNHSSNTDVLYIGNEKFEGESILKAWTIHFEKLGTPNHDKNIFDLERFHLAKLQNDIIFENQHSKKEIKQATPEEVKSAIKNLSTGKTSDENGICSEHYKYAVDELSEEIASIINDIFSDLDVPKNLKNGLLTPVLKKEEG
;
A
#
# COMPACT_ATOMS: atom_id res chain seq x y z
N MET A 1 27.90 23.24 -22.09
CA MET A 1 27.41 22.36 -21.01
C MET A 1 27.02 20.99 -21.58
N PRO A 2 27.95 20.01 -21.61
CA PRO A 2 27.69 18.64 -22.12
C PRO A 2 27.55 17.56 -21.03
N SER A 3 27.74 17.86 -19.74
CA SER A 3 27.81 16.84 -18.67
C SER A 3 26.47 16.27 -18.21
N ALA A 4 25.36 17.02 -18.32
CA ALA A 4 24.05 16.60 -17.80
C ALA A 4 23.33 15.52 -18.63
N GLN A 5 23.71 15.33 -19.91
CA GLN A 5 23.09 14.30 -20.76
C GLN A 5 23.61 12.90 -20.43
N SER A 6 24.88 12.79 -20.01
CA SER A 6 25.50 11.50 -19.68
C SER A 6 24.87 10.84 -18.46
N SER A 7 24.53 11.63 -17.43
CA SER A 7 23.89 11.14 -16.21
C SER A 7 22.44 10.71 -16.45
N GLY A 8 21.70 11.44 -17.27
CA GLY A 8 20.29 11.13 -17.54
C GLY A 8 20.06 9.84 -18.33
N ASP A 9 21.02 9.41 -19.14
CA ASP A 9 20.94 8.12 -19.85
C ASP A 9 21.33 6.93 -18.97
N ILE A 10 22.17 7.15 -17.95
CA ILE A 10 22.49 6.13 -16.93
C ILE A 10 21.26 5.90 -16.05
N GLU A 11 20.67 6.96 -15.50
CA GLU A 11 19.44 6.87 -14.68
C GLU A 11 18.29 6.19 -15.44
N TYR A 12 18.16 6.49 -16.74
CA TYR A 12 17.16 5.84 -17.59
C TYR A 12 17.40 4.33 -17.72
N LYS A 13 18.65 3.92 -17.93
CA LYS A 13 19.02 2.50 -17.98
C LYS A 13 18.77 1.80 -16.64
N ASP A 14 19.17 2.39 -15.53
CA ASP A 14 18.96 1.84 -14.19
C ASP A 14 17.46 1.65 -13.90
N THR A 15 16.62 2.57 -14.38
CA THR A 15 15.15 2.45 -14.27
C THR A 15 14.62 1.26 -15.07
N LEU A 16 15.13 1.05 -16.29
CA LEU A 16 14.75 -0.10 -17.12
C LEU A 16 15.26 -1.43 -16.53
N ASP A 17 16.42 -1.42 -15.89
CA ASP A 17 16.98 -2.60 -15.19
C ASP A 17 16.10 -2.98 -13.99
N GLN A 18 15.63 -2.00 -13.19
CA GLN A 18 14.65 -2.24 -12.11
C GLN A 18 13.32 -2.79 -12.63
N ILE A 19 12.83 -2.29 -13.77
CA ILE A 19 11.63 -2.83 -14.41
C ILE A 19 11.86 -4.27 -14.84
N SER A 20 13.04 -4.60 -15.40
CA SER A 20 13.40 -5.97 -15.78
C SER A 20 13.41 -6.92 -14.58
N GLU A 21 13.99 -6.50 -13.45
CA GLU A 21 14.00 -7.29 -12.21
C GLU A 21 12.57 -7.60 -11.71
N ILE A 22 11.69 -6.59 -11.74
CA ILE A 22 10.27 -6.78 -11.39
C ILE A 22 9.62 -7.76 -12.37
N MET A 23 9.89 -7.61 -13.67
CA MET A 23 9.33 -8.51 -14.68
C MET A 23 9.76 -9.95 -14.45
N ASP A 24 11.05 -10.21 -14.26
CA ASP A 24 11.59 -11.56 -14.08
C ASP A 24 11.03 -12.23 -12.83
N LYS A 25 10.87 -11.48 -11.74
CA LYS A 25 10.23 -11.97 -10.51
C LYS A 25 8.80 -12.49 -10.73
N TYR A 26 8.05 -11.90 -11.67
CA TYR A 26 6.65 -12.22 -11.89
C TYR A 26 6.39 -13.00 -13.20
N ARG A 27 7.38 -13.16 -14.07
CA ARG A 27 7.23 -13.71 -15.43
C ARG A 27 6.70 -15.14 -15.47
N GLU A 28 7.08 -15.95 -14.48
CA GLU A 28 6.66 -17.35 -14.36
C GLU A 28 5.19 -17.50 -13.93
N THR A 29 4.70 -16.57 -13.11
CA THR A 29 3.38 -16.67 -12.46
C THR A 29 2.32 -15.76 -13.06
N TYR A 30 2.74 -14.71 -13.79
CA TYR A 30 1.86 -13.69 -14.36
C TYR A 30 2.15 -13.43 -15.83
N GLN A 31 1.11 -13.01 -16.56
CA GLN A 31 1.24 -12.37 -17.86
C GLN A 31 1.49 -10.88 -17.65
N ILE A 32 2.49 -10.32 -18.34
CA ILE A 32 2.95 -8.94 -18.10
C ILE A 32 2.50 -8.03 -19.25
N ILE A 33 1.92 -6.89 -18.87
CA ILE A 33 1.66 -5.75 -19.76
C ILE A 33 2.39 -4.55 -19.16
N LEU A 34 3.30 -3.97 -19.93
CA LEU A 34 4.02 -2.77 -19.54
C LEU A 34 3.49 -1.59 -20.34
N CYS A 35 3.01 -0.54 -19.68
CA CYS A 35 2.50 0.65 -20.35
C CYS A 35 2.85 1.95 -19.62
N GLY A 36 3.14 3.00 -20.37
CA GLY A 36 3.46 4.31 -19.81
C GLY A 36 4.28 5.18 -20.76
N ASP A 37 4.67 6.35 -20.25
CA ASP A 37 5.63 7.24 -20.89
C ASP A 37 7.05 6.68 -20.70
N MET A 38 7.62 6.17 -21.78
CA MET A 38 8.94 5.56 -21.82
C MET A 38 10.04 6.60 -22.02
N ASN A 39 9.71 7.87 -22.27
CA ASN A 39 10.68 8.94 -22.58
C ASN A 39 11.72 8.59 -23.67
N ALA A 40 11.39 7.62 -24.53
CA ALA A 40 12.18 7.08 -25.61
C ALA A 40 11.24 6.64 -26.73
N SER A 41 11.72 6.59 -27.96
CA SER A 41 10.93 6.23 -29.13
C SER A 41 11.51 5.01 -29.83
N LEU A 42 10.65 4.07 -30.23
CA LEU A 42 11.02 2.92 -31.05
C LEU A 42 11.12 3.22 -32.55
N HIS A 43 10.72 4.42 -32.97
CA HIS A 43 10.62 4.79 -34.39
C HIS A 43 11.59 5.91 -34.78
N ARG A 44 12.36 6.44 -33.83
CA ARG A 44 13.35 7.47 -34.08
C ARG A 44 14.73 6.83 -34.04
N ASP A 45 15.44 6.92 -35.16
CA ASP A 45 16.83 6.48 -35.21
C ASP A 45 17.76 7.54 -34.59
N ASN A 46 18.92 7.10 -34.09
CA ASN A 46 20.08 7.92 -33.72
C ASN A 46 20.12 8.56 -32.32
N ARG A 47 19.25 8.20 -31.36
CA ARG A 47 19.47 8.57 -29.95
C ARG A 47 19.83 7.37 -29.11
N LYS A 48 20.87 7.51 -28.28
CA LYS A 48 21.34 6.49 -27.34
C LYS A 48 20.20 5.90 -26.50
N ARG A 49 19.31 6.75 -25.98
CA ARG A 49 18.14 6.34 -25.20
C ARG A 49 17.14 5.47 -25.98
N ASP A 50 16.92 5.78 -27.24
CA ASP A 50 16.02 5.03 -28.12
C ASP A 50 16.62 3.63 -28.41
N THR A 51 17.94 3.55 -28.59
CA THR A 51 18.69 2.27 -28.69
C THR A 51 18.55 1.42 -27.43
N VAL A 52 18.80 2.01 -26.24
CA VAL A 52 18.68 1.32 -24.95
C VAL A 52 17.25 0.81 -24.73
N PHE A 53 16.24 1.60 -25.10
CA PHE A 53 14.84 1.17 -24.99
C PHE A 53 14.52 0.01 -25.94
N GLY A 54 15.05 0.05 -27.17
CA GLY A 54 14.95 -1.06 -28.13
C GLY A 54 15.60 -2.35 -27.63
N GLU A 55 16.79 -2.26 -27.04
CA GLU A 55 17.49 -3.38 -26.40
C GLU A 55 16.69 -3.95 -25.22
N PHE A 56 16.23 -3.09 -24.31
CA PHE A 56 15.39 -3.49 -23.17
C PHE A 56 14.15 -4.25 -23.63
N LYS A 57 13.45 -3.76 -24.66
CA LYS A 57 12.29 -4.42 -25.25
C LYS A 57 12.66 -5.82 -25.74
N ASN A 58 13.78 -5.97 -26.44
CA ASN A 58 14.21 -7.24 -27.02
C ASN A 58 14.67 -8.24 -25.95
N ILE A 59 15.48 -7.80 -24.98
CA ILE A 59 15.95 -8.63 -23.85
C ILE A 59 14.78 -9.19 -23.05
N ASN A 60 13.76 -8.36 -22.81
CA ASN A 60 12.61 -8.75 -22.01
C ASN A 60 11.51 -9.48 -22.81
N ASN A 61 11.74 -9.81 -24.09
CA ASN A 61 10.77 -10.40 -25.01
C ASN A 61 9.42 -9.66 -24.98
N LEU A 62 9.49 -8.32 -25.08
CA LEU A 62 8.34 -7.44 -25.12
C LEU A 62 8.01 -7.06 -26.56
N HIS A 63 6.74 -7.02 -26.88
CA HIS A 63 6.25 -6.83 -28.24
C HIS A 63 5.21 -5.71 -28.32
N ILE A 64 5.20 -5.03 -29.47
CA ILE A 64 4.06 -4.20 -29.89
C ILE A 64 3.20 -5.03 -30.85
N PRO A 65 1.86 -4.97 -30.77
CA PRO A 65 0.99 -5.68 -31.69
C PRO A 65 1.17 -5.22 -33.14
N ASP A 66 0.86 -6.11 -34.07
CA ASP A 66 0.82 -5.79 -35.49
C ASP A 66 -0.15 -4.62 -35.75
N GLY A 67 0.30 -3.67 -36.57
CA GLY A 67 -0.47 -2.47 -36.85
C GLY A 67 -0.49 -1.44 -35.72
N TYR A 68 0.44 -1.50 -34.76
CA TYR A 68 0.62 -0.44 -33.76
C TYR A 68 0.75 0.94 -34.46
N PRO A 69 -0.11 1.92 -34.14
CA PRO A 69 -0.11 3.19 -34.86
C PRO A 69 1.17 3.98 -34.58
N ILE A 70 1.85 4.39 -35.66
CA ILE A 70 3.00 5.30 -35.58
C ILE A 70 2.46 6.74 -35.61
N LYS A 71 2.18 7.29 -34.43
CA LYS A 71 1.62 8.65 -34.25
C LYS A 71 2.22 9.30 -33.00
N PRO A 72 2.41 10.62 -32.99
CA PRO A 72 2.93 11.31 -31.82
C PRO A 72 2.00 11.16 -30.62
N THR A 73 2.58 10.83 -29.48
CA THR A 73 1.86 10.73 -28.20
C THR A 73 2.20 11.88 -27.28
N PHE A 74 3.29 12.62 -27.54
CA PHE A 74 3.69 13.81 -26.81
C PHE A 74 3.81 15.01 -27.76
N PHE A 75 3.30 16.15 -27.32
CA PHE A 75 3.36 17.43 -28.02
C PHE A 75 4.08 18.43 -27.12
N HIS A 76 5.27 18.84 -27.53
CA HIS A 76 6.00 19.88 -26.81
C HIS A 76 5.19 21.18 -26.78
N HIS A 77 5.32 21.97 -25.71
CA HIS A 77 4.52 23.18 -25.48
C HIS A 77 4.61 24.22 -26.62
N ASN A 78 5.69 24.19 -27.41
CA ASN A 78 5.87 25.07 -28.57
C ASN A 78 5.10 24.60 -29.83
N GLY A 79 4.44 23.43 -29.78
CA GLY A 79 3.68 22.85 -30.88
C GLY A 79 4.49 22.36 -32.08
N LYS A 80 5.81 22.61 -32.12
CA LYS A 80 6.70 22.25 -33.23
C LYS A 80 7.28 20.85 -33.09
N TYR A 81 7.62 20.46 -31.86
CA TYR A 81 8.22 19.15 -31.60
C TYR A 81 7.16 18.18 -31.11
N THR A 82 7.12 17.02 -31.73
CA THR A 82 6.25 15.92 -31.32
C THR A 82 7.08 14.65 -31.26
N SER A 83 6.68 13.72 -30.40
CA SER A 83 7.33 12.43 -30.27
C SER A 83 6.33 11.35 -29.88
N GLN A 84 6.61 10.12 -30.26
CA GLN A 84 5.91 8.95 -29.74
C GLN A 84 6.77 8.33 -28.65
N ILE A 85 6.36 8.53 -27.41
CA ILE A 85 7.06 8.06 -26.20
C ILE A 85 6.16 7.26 -25.26
N ASP A 86 4.85 7.23 -25.52
CA ASP A 86 3.88 6.46 -24.73
C ASP A 86 3.57 5.14 -25.43
N TYR A 87 3.87 4.01 -24.77
CA TYR A 87 3.75 2.68 -25.35
C TYR A 87 2.90 1.73 -24.50
N PHE A 88 2.25 0.78 -25.16
CA PHE A 88 1.84 -0.50 -24.57
C PHE A 88 2.75 -1.59 -25.14
N LEU A 89 3.47 -2.28 -24.26
CA LEU A 89 4.33 -3.41 -24.54
C LEU A 89 3.73 -4.66 -23.89
N PHE A 90 3.70 -5.75 -24.64
CA PHE A 90 3.03 -6.99 -24.26
C PHE A 90 4.02 -8.14 -24.23
N ASP A 91 3.82 -9.03 -23.26
CA ASP A 91 4.37 -10.39 -23.33
C ASP A 91 3.82 -11.13 -24.56
N GLU A 92 4.65 -11.92 -25.23
CA GLU A 92 4.29 -12.67 -26.44
C GLU A 92 3.01 -13.52 -26.26
N ARG A 93 2.84 -14.12 -25.08
CA ARG A 93 1.66 -14.94 -24.74
C ARG A 93 0.36 -14.13 -24.83
N ILE A 94 0.41 -12.84 -24.48
CA ILE A 94 -0.75 -11.94 -24.55
C ILE A 94 -1.08 -11.59 -26.00
N ILE A 95 -0.07 -11.35 -26.83
CA ILE A 95 -0.27 -11.06 -28.26
C ILE A 95 -0.94 -12.25 -28.93
N GLN A 96 -0.39 -13.45 -28.75
CA GLN A 96 -0.93 -14.68 -29.34
C GLN A 96 -2.36 -14.99 -28.85
N GLN A 97 -2.65 -14.73 -27.56
CA GLN A 97 -3.95 -15.05 -26.97
C GLN A 97 -5.05 -14.03 -27.29
N SER A 98 -4.72 -12.73 -27.32
CA SER A 98 -5.71 -11.66 -27.24
C SER A 98 -5.67 -10.64 -28.38
N ASN A 99 -4.64 -10.70 -29.23
CA ASN A 99 -4.40 -9.79 -30.35
C ASN A 99 -4.75 -8.32 -30.03
N PRO A 100 -4.01 -7.68 -29.09
CA PRO A 100 -4.39 -6.39 -28.55
C PRO A 100 -4.42 -5.31 -29.63
N ASN A 101 -5.52 -4.55 -29.70
CA ASN A 101 -5.69 -3.43 -30.63
C ASN A 101 -5.39 -2.11 -29.94
N VAL A 102 -4.27 -1.46 -30.32
CA VAL A 102 -3.83 -0.19 -29.75
C VAL A 102 -4.23 0.99 -30.65
N LYS A 103 -4.79 2.04 -30.04
CA LYS A 103 -5.23 3.27 -30.73
C LYS A 103 -4.65 4.49 -30.03
N ILE A 104 -4.23 5.48 -30.81
CA ILE A 104 -3.79 6.79 -30.33
C ILE A 104 -4.87 7.81 -30.68
N ALA A 105 -5.55 8.35 -29.66
CA ALA A 105 -6.67 9.28 -29.80
C ALA A 105 -6.18 10.72 -29.92
N MET A 106 -5.64 11.05 -31.11
CA MET A 106 -5.08 12.37 -31.44
C MET A 106 -5.98 13.53 -30.98
N ARG A 107 -5.44 14.40 -30.12
CA ARG A 107 -6.11 15.62 -29.61
C ARG A 107 -7.53 15.36 -29.09
N HIS A 108 -7.72 14.28 -28.34
CA HIS A 108 -9.00 13.96 -27.73
C HIS A 108 -9.55 15.19 -26.94
N PRO A 109 -10.78 15.68 -27.21
CA PRO A 109 -11.26 16.97 -26.68
C PRO A 109 -11.31 17.10 -25.15
N THR A 110 -11.26 15.96 -24.44
CA THR A 110 -11.24 15.88 -22.97
C THR A 110 -9.85 15.73 -22.38
N ASN A 111 -8.83 15.53 -23.22
CA ASN A 111 -7.45 15.40 -22.79
C ASN A 111 -6.82 16.80 -22.73
N THR A 112 -6.31 17.15 -21.55
CA THR A 112 -5.69 18.46 -21.29
C THR A 112 -4.18 18.36 -21.10
N SER A 113 -3.60 17.18 -21.31
CA SER A 113 -2.15 16.99 -21.29
C SER A 113 -1.56 17.35 -22.66
N ASP A 114 -0.29 17.70 -22.64
CA ASP A 114 0.68 17.57 -23.74
C ASP A 114 0.83 16.12 -24.25
N HIS A 115 0.52 15.11 -23.43
CA HIS A 115 0.40 13.72 -23.87
C HIS A 115 -0.97 13.43 -24.49
N THR A 116 -1.03 12.48 -25.42
CA THR A 116 -2.23 11.97 -26.08
C THR A 116 -2.66 10.65 -25.46
N LEU A 117 -3.97 10.43 -25.39
CA LEU A 117 -4.50 9.18 -24.85
C LEU A 117 -4.16 8.02 -25.80
N VAL A 118 -3.40 7.05 -25.27
CA VAL A 118 -3.17 5.74 -25.90
C VAL A 118 -4.09 4.73 -25.24
N THR A 119 -4.86 3.99 -26.03
CA THR A 119 -5.79 2.97 -25.54
C THR A 119 -5.46 1.61 -26.15
N ALA A 120 -5.43 0.57 -25.32
CA ALA A 120 -5.30 -0.82 -25.76
C ALA A 120 -6.60 -1.57 -25.46
N ASN A 121 -7.17 -2.24 -26.46
CA ASN A 121 -8.36 -3.09 -26.30
C ASN A 121 -7.94 -4.54 -26.52
N MET A 122 -8.25 -5.41 -25.57
CA MET A 122 -7.90 -6.83 -25.61
C MET A 122 -8.91 -7.65 -24.81
N ALA A 123 -9.05 -8.93 -25.15
CA ALA A 123 -9.91 -9.86 -24.43
C ALA A 123 -9.05 -10.79 -23.56
N LEU A 124 -9.12 -10.62 -22.23
CA LEU A 124 -8.38 -11.47 -21.28
C LEU A 124 -9.34 -12.26 -20.40
N LYS A 125 -9.02 -13.54 -20.19
CA LYS A 125 -9.68 -14.37 -19.16
C LYS A 125 -9.04 -14.08 -17.81
N VAL A 126 -9.47 -13.00 -17.16
CA VAL A 126 -8.97 -12.67 -15.82
C VAL A 126 -9.71 -13.53 -14.80
N LYS A 127 -9.00 -14.40 -14.07
CA LYS A 127 -9.55 -14.97 -12.83
C LYS A 127 -9.88 -13.81 -11.92
N ARG A 128 -11.17 -13.63 -11.62
CA ARG A 128 -11.67 -12.49 -10.87
C ARG A 128 -11.18 -12.58 -9.43
N CYS A 129 -9.95 -12.13 -9.17
CA CYS A 129 -9.49 -11.78 -7.84
C CYS A 129 -10.29 -10.54 -7.44
N SER A 130 -11.45 -10.74 -6.82
CA SER A 130 -12.14 -9.65 -6.16
C SER A 130 -11.21 -9.16 -5.05
N LEU A 131 -10.43 -8.10 -5.32
CA LEU A 131 -9.77 -7.34 -4.28
C LEU A 131 -10.90 -6.91 -3.33
N ARG A 132 -11.02 -7.60 -2.20
CA ARG A 132 -11.98 -7.21 -1.19
C ARG A 132 -11.52 -5.82 -0.74
N PRO A 133 -12.34 -4.76 -0.93
CA PRO A 133 -11.92 -3.44 -0.55
C PRO A 133 -11.53 -3.48 0.93
N VAL A 134 -10.34 -2.95 1.26
CA VAL A 134 -9.86 -2.90 2.65
C VAL A 134 -10.90 -2.15 3.47
N LYS A 135 -11.61 -2.88 4.33
CA LYS A 135 -12.66 -2.31 5.17
C LYS A 135 -11.98 -1.64 6.36
N ILE A 136 -11.90 -0.31 6.34
CA ILE A 136 -11.39 0.44 7.49
C ILE A 136 -12.54 0.64 8.47
N TYR A 137 -12.46 -0.03 9.61
CA TYR A 137 -13.45 0.08 10.66
C TYR A 137 -13.06 1.18 11.65
N THR A 138 -14.05 1.92 12.16
CA THR A 138 -13.81 2.81 13.30
C THR A 138 -13.60 2.01 14.57
N ARG A 139 -12.71 2.48 15.43
CA ARG A 139 -12.51 1.92 16.76
C ARG A 139 -13.83 1.91 17.55
N PRO A 140 -14.20 0.79 18.21
CA PRO A 140 -15.37 0.74 19.08
C PRO A 140 -15.25 1.74 20.23
N ASN A 141 -16.36 2.39 20.60
CA ASN A 141 -16.39 3.30 21.74
C ASN A 141 -16.69 2.52 23.03
N TRP A 142 -15.66 1.92 23.61
CA TRP A 142 -15.76 1.10 24.83
C TRP A 142 -16.30 1.82 26.06
N ARG A 143 -16.30 3.16 26.07
CA ARG A 143 -16.94 3.94 27.14
C ARG A 143 -18.47 3.85 27.11
N LYS A 144 -19.04 3.49 25.95
CA LYS A 144 -20.49 3.30 25.76
C LYS A 144 -20.89 1.82 25.76
N CYS A 145 -19.99 0.93 26.14
CA CYS A 145 -20.26 -0.50 26.17
C CYS A 145 -21.13 -0.83 27.38
N ASP A 146 -22.24 -1.51 27.16
CA ASP A 146 -22.93 -2.25 28.22
C ASP A 146 -22.11 -3.52 28.54
N LYS A 147 -21.35 -3.49 29.64
CA LYS A 147 -20.44 -4.59 29.99
C LYS A 147 -21.20 -5.86 30.38
N SER A 148 -22.34 -5.72 31.05
CA SER A 148 -23.16 -6.86 31.48
C SER A 148 -23.74 -7.58 30.27
N LEU A 149 -24.29 -6.84 29.30
CA LEU A 149 -24.79 -7.39 28.05
C LEU A 149 -23.67 -8.00 27.18
N TYR A 150 -22.48 -7.39 27.18
CA TYR A 150 -21.32 -7.91 26.45
C TYR A 150 -20.89 -9.27 27.00
N LYS A 151 -20.72 -9.37 28.32
CA LYS A 151 -20.35 -10.60 29.03
C LYS A 151 -21.38 -11.71 28.81
N SER A 152 -22.66 -11.44 29.06
CA SER A 152 -23.72 -12.43 28.89
C SER A 152 -23.86 -12.91 27.45
N THR A 153 -23.61 -12.05 26.46
CA THR A 153 -23.61 -12.46 25.04
C THR A 153 -22.46 -13.41 24.71
N ILE A 154 -21.28 -13.20 25.33
CA ILE A 154 -20.12 -14.08 25.15
C ILE A 154 -20.38 -15.41 25.83
N GLU A 155 -20.76 -15.39 27.11
CA GLU A 155 -21.11 -16.56 27.91
C GLU A 155 -22.15 -17.43 27.19
N SER A 156 -23.28 -16.84 26.78
CA SER A 156 -24.30 -17.56 26.00
C SER A 156 -23.78 -18.12 24.66
N SER A 157 -22.80 -17.48 24.02
CA SER A 157 -22.25 -17.99 22.75
C SER A 157 -21.23 -19.11 22.95
N LEU A 158 -20.54 -19.12 24.09
CA LEU A 158 -19.61 -20.19 24.49
C LEU A 158 -20.39 -21.39 25.04
N ASP A 159 -21.40 -21.17 25.88
CA ASP A 159 -22.22 -22.22 26.50
C ASP A 159 -23.06 -23.02 25.50
N ASN A 160 -23.54 -22.37 24.44
CA ASN A 160 -24.17 -23.08 23.33
C ASN A 160 -23.21 -24.05 22.61
N THR A 161 -21.93 -24.08 22.98
CA THR A 161 -20.92 -25.01 22.48
C THR A 161 -20.43 -26.01 23.54
N SER A 162 -20.83 -25.88 24.81
CA SER A 162 -20.32 -26.74 25.90
C SER A 162 -21.09 -28.06 26.09
N GLY A 163 -22.15 -28.32 25.30
CA GLY A 163 -22.80 -29.63 25.24
C GLY A 163 -21.96 -30.67 24.51
N GLU A 164 -21.17 -31.48 25.25
CA GLU A 164 -20.36 -32.68 24.91
C GLU A 164 -19.45 -32.67 23.66
N LYS A 165 -19.59 -31.72 22.76
CA LYS A 165 -18.65 -31.42 21.68
C LYS A 165 -18.05 -30.05 21.92
N LYS A 166 -17.14 -29.97 22.90
CA LYS A 166 -16.09 -28.93 22.96
C LYS A 166 -15.68 -28.62 21.53
N PHE A 167 -15.81 -27.36 21.12
CA PHE A 167 -15.47 -26.82 19.81
C PHE A 167 -14.73 -27.81 18.89
N SER A 168 -15.47 -28.70 18.23
CA SER A 168 -14.84 -29.72 17.39
C SER A 168 -14.34 -29.05 16.13
N GLY A 169 -13.03 -28.93 15.97
CA GLY A 169 -12.44 -28.27 14.82
C GLY A 169 -10.97 -27.96 15.02
N THR A 170 -10.32 -27.53 13.95
CA THR A 170 -8.93 -27.05 13.98
C THR A 170 -8.80 -25.80 14.88
N VAL A 171 -7.62 -25.59 15.46
CA VAL A 171 -7.29 -24.38 16.24
C VAL A 171 -7.70 -23.10 15.50
N GLU A 172 -7.42 -23.03 14.18
CA GLU A 172 -7.77 -21.90 13.32
C GLU A 172 -9.30 -21.64 13.32
N SER A 173 -10.11 -22.68 13.20
CA SER A 173 -11.58 -22.55 13.21
C SER A 173 -12.12 -22.08 14.56
N ARG A 174 -11.48 -22.49 15.67
CA ARG A 174 -11.82 -22.05 17.03
C ARG A 174 -11.52 -20.56 17.20
N ILE A 175 -10.34 -20.12 16.77
CA ILE A 175 -9.96 -18.69 16.82
C ILE A 175 -10.94 -17.85 16.00
N GLN A 176 -11.28 -18.26 14.78
CA GLN A 176 -12.25 -17.54 13.94
C GLN A 176 -13.63 -17.44 14.61
N LYS A 177 -14.10 -18.52 15.25
CA LYS A 177 -15.39 -18.50 15.94
C LYS A 177 -15.34 -17.66 17.24
N LEU A 178 -14.19 -17.60 17.92
CA LEU A 178 -13.97 -16.69 19.03
C LEU A 178 -14.04 -15.22 18.56
N GLU A 179 -13.35 -14.87 17.47
CA GLU A 179 -13.41 -13.53 16.86
C GLU A 179 -14.84 -13.13 16.47
N LEU A 180 -15.59 -14.04 15.84
CA LEU A 180 -17.00 -13.82 15.50
C LEU A 180 -17.86 -13.59 16.75
N THR A 181 -17.61 -14.32 17.83
CA THR A 181 -18.30 -14.16 19.11
C THR A 181 -18.02 -12.79 19.71
N LEU A 182 -16.76 -12.36 19.74
CA LEU A 182 -16.36 -11.03 20.22
C LEU A 182 -17.02 -9.90 19.40
N HIS A 183 -17.07 -10.05 18.07
CA HIS A 183 -17.74 -9.10 17.19
C HIS A 183 -19.27 -9.07 17.39
N LYS A 184 -19.90 -10.23 17.57
CA LYS A 184 -21.34 -10.35 17.86
C LYS A 184 -21.68 -9.67 19.18
N ALA A 185 -20.89 -9.92 20.23
CA ALA A 185 -21.03 -9.28 21.52
C ALA A 185 -20.86 -7.76 21.40
N GLY A 186 -19.80 -7.29 20.73
CA GLY A 186 -19.55 -5.87 20.53
C GLY A 186 -20.66 -5.17 19.74
N THR A 187 -21.24 -5.85 18.75
CA THR A 187 -22.38 -5.32 17.96
C THR A 187 -23.63 -5.12 18.82
N LYS A 188 -23.89 -6.02 19.76
CA LYS A 188 -25.05 -5.92 20.65
C LYS A 188 -24.86 -4.88 21.76
N SER A 189 -23.65 -4.80 22.33
CA SER A 189 -23.42 -4.02 23.55
C SER A 189 -22.85 -2.61 23.32
N ILE A 190 -22.30 -2.32 22.13
CA ILE A 190 -21.67 -1.02 21.84
C ILE A 190 -22.48 -0.29 20.75
N PRO A 191 -23.10 0.85 21.08
CA PRO A 191 -23.79 1.67 20.09
C PRO A 191 -22.84 2.05 18.96
N SER A 192 -23.23 1.78 17.71
CA SER A 192 -22.41 2.05 16.52
C SER A 192 -21.09 1.27 16.45
N TYR A 193 -21.09 0.01 16.90
CA TYR A 193 -19.95 -0.89 16.76
C TYR A 193 -19.43 -0.94 15.31
N ARG A 194 -18.12 -0.75 15.13
CA ARG A 194 -17.40 -0.87 13.84
C ARG A 194 -18.10 -0.20 12.65
N LYS A 195 -18.45 1.08 12.75
CA LYS A 195 -18.85 1.85 11.57
C LYS A 195 -17.73 1.83 10.52
N LEU A 196 -18.07 1.59 9.26
CA LEU A 196 -17.11 1.75 8.17
C LEU A 196 -16.68 3.21 8.13
N LYS A 197 -15.40 3.45 8.38
CA LYS A 197 -14.81 4.78 8.27
C LYS A 197 -14.79 5.11 6.79
N LYS A 198 -15.72 5.97 6.36
CA LYS A 198 -15.60 6.62 5.05
C LYS A 198 -14.28 7.38 5.09
N LEU A 199 -13.29 6.94 4.30
CA LEU A 199 -12.05 7.67 4.12
C LEU A 199 -12.44 9.12 3.83
N LYS A 200 -11.96 10.06 4.67
CA LYS A 200 -12.22 11.48 4.43
C LYS A 200 -11.67 11.74 3.03
N SER A 201 -12.54 12.11 2.09
CA SER A 201 -12.09 12.48 0.77
C SER A 201 -11.06 13.59 0.93
N VAL A 202 -9.89 13.39 0.33
CA VAL A 202 -8.70 14.25 0.46
C VAL A 202 -8.96 15.69 -0.03
N GLY A 203 -10.15 15.96 -0.58
CA GLY A 203 -10.54 17.23 -1.18
C GLY A 203 -11.06 18.32 -0.24
N LYS A 204 -11.14 18.14 1.09
CA LYS A 204 -11.65 19.22 1.96
C LYS A 204 -10.77 20.47 1.94
N GLY A 205 -9.45 20.31 1.77
CA GLY A 205 -8.49 21.41 1.85
C GLY A 205 -8.44 22.35 0.65
N ILE A 206 -9.21 22.09 -0.41
CA ILE A 206 -9.34 22.94 -1.61
C ILE A 206 -10.77 23.44 -1.81
N TRP A 207 -11.68 23.14 -0.89
CA TRP A 207 -13.11 23.38 -1.09
C TRP A 207 -13.44 24.86 -0.86
N ASN A 208 -13.80 25.57 -1.93
CA ASN A 208 -14.23 26.98 -1.89
C ASN A 208 -15.70 27.12 -2.34
N SER A 209 -16.23 28.35 -2.32
CA SER A 209 -17.62 28.64 -2.72
C SER A 209 -17.89 28.23 -4.18
N LYS A 210 -16.95 28.50 -5.10
CA LYS A 210 -17.05 28.12 -6.53
C LYS A 210 -17.14 26.61 -6.73
N ILE A 211 -16.27 25.83 -6.06
CA ILE A 211 -16.31 24.35 -6.09
C ILE A 211 -17.60 23.83 -5.45
N SER A 212 -18.07 24.47 -4.38
CA SER A 212 -19.33 24.10 -3.74
C SER A 212 -20.52 24.30 -4.68
N GLN A 213 -20.58 25.44 -5.37
CA GLN A 213 -21.61 25.73 -6.37
C GLN A 213 -21.55 24.75 -7.53
N ALA A 214 -20.38 24.56 -8.16
CA ALA A 214 -20.21 23.60 -9.25
C ALA A 214 -20.53 22.15 -8.82
N SER A 215 -20.28 21.80 -7.54
CA SER A 215 -20.65 20.50 -6.99
C SER A 215 -22.17 20.35 -6.85
N LYS A 216 -22.88 21.40 -6.39
CA LYS A 216 -24.34 21.42 -6.35
C LYS A 216 -24.93 21.30 -7.76
N GLU A 217 -24.40 22.05 -8.73
CA GLU A 217 -24.83 21.98 -10.13
C GLU A 217 -24.61 20.58 -10.72
N ALA A 218 -23.45 19.97 -10.50
CA ALA A 218 -23.16 18.61 -10.97
C ALA A 218 -24.10 17.57 -10.32
N LYS A 219 -24.46 17.74 -9.03
CA LYS A 219 -25.44 16.88 -8.36
C LYS A 219 -26.86 17.11 -8.90
N SER A 220 -27.22 18.33 -9.26
CA SER A 220 -28.51 18.64 -9.89
C SER A 220 -28.62 18.01 -11.27
N ALA A 221 -27.59 18.20 -12.12
CA ALA A 221 -27.54 17.58 -13.44
C ALA A 221 -27.60 16.04 -13.37
N HIS A 222 -27.01 15.44 -12.34
CA HIS A 222 -27.08 14.00 -12.11
C HIS A 222 -28.50 13.52 -11.76
N ARG A 223 -29.21 14.26 -10.90
CA ARG A 223 -30.61 13.97 -10.57
C ARG A 223 -31.49 14.06 -11.82
N ASN A 224 -31.37 15.14 -12.59
CA ASN A 224 -32.13 15.32 -13.83
C ASN A 224 -31.88 14.18 -14.84
N TRP A 225 -30.63 13.75 -15.00
CA TRP A 225 -30.29 12.63 -15.86
C TRP A 225 -30.92 11.31 -15.39
N ILE A 226 -30.85 11.01 -14.08
CA ILE A 226 -31.50 9.82 -13.50
C ILE A 226 -33.02 9.89 -13.68
N ASP A 227 -33.63 11.04 -13.39
CA ASP A 227 -35.08 11.20 -13.46
C ASP A 227 -35.63 10.98 -14.88
N LYS A 228 -34.91 11.46 -15.91
CA LYS A 228 -35.26 11.18 -17.30
C LYS A 228 -35.00 9.72 -17.70
N THR A 229 -33.88 9.15 -17.27
CA THR A 229 -33.55 7.74 -17.54
C THR A 229 -34.61 6.81 -16.96
N ASN A 230 -35.07 7.07 -15.74
CA ASN A 230 -36.12 6.28 -15.08
C ASN A 230 -37.50 6.40 -15.76
N LYS A 231 -37.72 7.48 -16.52
CA LYS A 231 -38.96 7.70 -17.30
C LYS A 231 -38.88 7.12 -18.72
N ASN A 232 -37.84 6.35 -19.05
CA ASN A 232 -37.57 5.83 -20.40
C ASN A 232 -37.56 6.91 -21.50
N GLN A 233 -37.19 8.14 -21.16
CA GLN A 233 -37.01 9.22 -22.13
C GLN A 233 -35.57 9.23 -22.66
N ASP A 234 -35.37 9.74 -23.88
CA ASP A 234 -34.02 10.03 -24.37
C ASP A 234 -33.33 11.04 -23.42
N ALA A 235 -32.21 10.62 -22.85
CA ALA A 235 -31.47 11.32 -21.80
C ALA A 235 -30.05 11.70 -22.24
N ASP A 236 -29.76 11.65 -23.54
CA ASP A 236 -28.42 11.92 -24.07
C ASP A 236 -28.00 13.39 -23.87
N GLN A 237 -28.94 14.33 -23.97
CA GLN A 237 -28.67 15.74 -23.69
C GLN A 237 -28.34 15.97 -22.20
N GLU A 238 -29.08 15.37 -21.28
CA GLU A 238 -28.84 15.46 -19.83
C GLU A 238 -27.53 14.78 -19.44
N LYS A 239 -27.22 13.65 -20.09
CA LYS A 239 -25.95 12.95 -19.93
C LYS A 239 -24.79 13.82 -20.38
N LEU A 240 -24.92 14.53 -21.50
CA LEU A 240 -23.92 15.50 -21.97
C LEU A 240 -23.80 16.70 -21.00
N ALA A 241 -24.92 17.25 -20.53
CA ALA A 241 -24.94 18.33 -19.54
C ALA A 241 -24.25 17.92 -18.23
N LEU A 242 -24.54 16.71 -17.73
CA LEU A 242 -23.87 16.12 -16.56
C LEU A 242 -22.36 16.00 -16.77
N LYS A 243 -21.92 15.52 -17.95
CA LYS A 243 -20.49 15.44 -18.30
C LYS A 243 -19.84 16.82 -18.26
N ASN A 244 -20.48 17.84 -18.84
CA ASN A 244 -19.97 19.21 -18.86
C ASN A 244 -19.87 19.81 -17.44
N LYS A 245 -20.89 19.64 -16.61
CA LYS A 245 -20.87 20.12 -15.22
C LYS A 245 -19.82 19.38 -14.37
N LYS A 246 -19.64 18.07 -14.55
CA LYS A 246 -18.55 17.32 -13.90
C LYS A 246 -17.17 17.78 -14.38
N ARG A 247 -16.99 18.12 -15.68
CA ARG A 247 -15.74 18.67 -16.22
C ARG A 247 -15.42 20.01 -15.57
N HIS A 248 -16.40 20.91 -15.52
CA HIS A 248 -16.24 22.22 -14.89
C HIS A 248 -15.86 22.10 -13.41
N LEU A 249 -16.52 21.21 -12.65
CA LEU A 249 -16.15 20.93 -11.27
C LEU A 249 -14.69 20.47 -11.12
N ARG A 250 -14.24 19.52 -11.95
CA ARG A 250 -12.84 19.05 -11.92
C ARG A 250 -11.85 20.15 -12.30
N GLN A 251 -12.20 20.99 -13.27
CA GLN A 251 -11.39 22.15 -13.67
C GLN A 251 -11.20 23.11 -12.49
N LEU A 252 -12.28 23.47 -11.80
CA LEU A 252 -12.22 24.32 -10.61
C LEU A 252 -11.40 23.66 -9.48
N GLN A 253 -11.54 22.35 -9.27
CA GLN A 253 -10.74 21.61 -8.29
C GLN A 253 -9.25 21.62 -8.64
N ARG A 254 -8.89 21.43 -9.91
CA ARG A 254 -7.49 21.51 -10.39
C ARG A 254 -6.93 22.92 -10.23
N GLN A 255 -7.68 23.95 -10.60
CA GLN A 255 -7.29 25.35 -10.40
C GLN A 255 -7.07 25.67 -8.92
N ALA A 256 -7.97 25.21 -8.04
CA ALA A 256 -7.80 25.39 -6.60
C ALA A 256 -6.59 24.62 -6.03
N HIS A 257 -6.31 23.41 -6.53
CA HIS A 257 -5.10 22.67 -6.19
C HIS A 257 -3.83 23.39 -6.65
N ALA A 258 -3.80 23.86 -7.90
CA ALA A 258 -2.68 24.61 -8.46
C ALA A 258 -2.43 25.92 -7.68
N SER A 259 -3.48 26.71 -7.44
CA SER A 259 -3.40 27.94 -6.65
C SER A 259 -2.97 27.67 -5.21
N LYS A 260 -3.43 26.57 -4.59
CA LYS A 260 -2.97 26.17 -3.26
C LYS A 260 -1.48 25.79 -3.25
N LYS A 261 -1.03 25.05 -4.27
CA LYS A 261 0.38 24.68 -4.42
C LYS A 261 1.26 25.92 -4.63
N GLU A 262 0.82 26.85 -5.47
CA GLU A 262 1.50 28.12 -5.72
C GLU A 262 1.57 28.99 -4.46
N LYS A 263 0.46 29.15 -3.73
CA LYS A 263 0.45 29.85 -2.42
C LYS A 263 1.44 29.23 -1.44
N PHE A 264 1.46 27.90 -1.36
CA PHE A 264 2.38 27.19 -0.48
C PHE A 264 3.85 27.37 -0.89
N ILE A 265 4.15 27.40 -2.20
CA ILE A 265 5.49 27.73 -2.70
C ILE A 265 5.85 29.18 -2.34
N ASN A 266 4.93 30.13 -2.52
CA ASN A 266 5.15 31.53 -2.16
C ASN A 266 5.38 31.71 -0.65
N GLU A 267 4.65 30.97 0.19
CA GLU A 267 4.88 30.93 1.65
C GLU A 267 6.29 30.41 1.98
N ILE A 268 6.77 29.37 1.28
CA ILE A 268 8.15 28.88 1.42
C ILE A 268 9.15 29.97 1.02
N MET A 269 8.96 30.62 -0.12
CA MET A 269 9.84 31.68 -0.61
C MET A 269 9.91 32.85 0.37
N GLN A 270 8.76 33.32 0.87
CA GLN A 270 8.71 34.41 1.85
C GLN A 270 9.34 34.02 3.20
N ALA A 271 9.14 32.78 3.65
CA ALA A 271 9.76 32.29 4.87
C ALA A 271 11.28 32.17 4.73
N SER A 272 11.80 31.84 3.53
CA SER A 272 13.24 31.72 3.30
C SER A 272 14.01 33.03 3.56
N GLU A 273 13.36 34.18 3.34
CA GLU A 273 13.97 35.50 3.54
C GLU A 273 13.92 35.99 5.00
N LYS A 274 12.92 35.55 5.78
CA LYS A 274 12.57 36.18 7.08
C LYS A 274 12.58 35.24 8.27
N ASP A 275 12.29 33.96 8.09
CA ASP A 275 12.10 33.00 9.18
C ASP A 275 12.57 31.59 8.78
N SER A 276 13.84 31.31 9.09
CA SER A 276 14.47 30.00 8.84
C SER A 276 13.69 28.83 9.48
N LYS A 277 13.10 29.01 10.66
CA LYS A 277 12.36 27.94 11.35
C LYS A 277 11.08 27.59 10.60
N THR A 278 10.32 28.60 10.18
CA THR A 278 9.10 28.39 9.37
C THR A 278 9.43 27.86 7.98
N PHE A 279 10.51 28.33 7.36
CA PHE A 279 11.00 27.80 6.09
C PHE A 279 11.27 26.30 6.16
N HIS A 280 12.10 25.85 7.11
CA HIS A 280 12.41 24.43 7.27
C HIS A 280 11.17 23.59 7.62
N LYS A 281 10.22 24.13 8.40
CA LYS A 281 8.94 23.48 8.69
C LYS A 281 8.11 23.27 7.42
N LEU A 282 7.97 24.29 6.57
CA LEU A 282 7.20 24.22 5.32
C LEU A 282 7.87 23.27 4.31
N ILE A 283 9.21 23.29 4.20
CA ILE A 283 9.97 22.33 3.39
C ILE A 283 9.76 20.89 3.89
N LYS A 284 9.80 20.65 5.20
CA LYS A 284 9.48 19.33 5.79
C LYS A 284 8.04 18.89 5.51
N GLN A 285 7.10 19.84 5.44
CA GLN A 285 5.71 19.54 5.07
C GLN A 285 5.55 19.26 3.57
N GLN A 286 6.37 19.86 2.71
CA GLN A 286 6.39 19.61 1.26
C GLN A 286 7.00 18.26 0.90
N ARG A 287 8.11 17.94 1.56
CA ARG A 287 8.78 16.63 1.48
C ARG A 287 7.86 15.65 2.20
N SER A 288 6.89 15.07 1.48
CA SER A 288 6.10 13.95 1.98
C SER A 288 7.02 12.98 2.72
N ASN A 289 6.58 12.42 3.86
CA ASN A 289 7.32 11.54 4.79
C ASN A 289 8.05 10.31 4.20
N HIS A 290 8.32 10.24 2.90
CA HIS A 290 9.42 9.44 2.39
C HIS A 290 10.71 9.99 2.98
N SER A 291 11.30 9.15 3.83
CA SER A 291 12.57 9.31 4.50
C SER A 291 13.50 10.22 3.74
N SER A 292 14.01 11.26 4.41
CA SER A 292 15.16 12.01 3.93
C SER A 292 16.22 11.02 3.48
N ASN A 293 16.58 11.05 2.19
CA ASN A 293 17.83 10.48 1.73
C ASN A 293 18.91 11.07 2.63
N THR A 294 19.72 10.20 3.22
CA THR A 294 20.90 10.61 3.97
C THR A 294 21.79 11.36 2.98
N ASP A 295 21.97 12.68 3.13
CA ASP A 295 22.83 13.48 2.23
C ASP A 295 24.32 13.23 2.52
N VAL A 296 24.63 12.85 3.77
CA VAL A 296 25.97 12.51 4.25
C VAL A 296 25.87 11.32 5.20
N LEU A 297 26.56 10.22 4.88
CA LEU A 297 26.67 9.03 5.72
C LEU A 297 28.09 8.92 6.29
N TYR A 298 28.21 8.68 7.59
CA TYR A 298 29.50 8.37 8.22
C TYR A 298 29.52 6.89 8.62
N ILE A 299 30.51 6.14 8.13
CA ILE A 299 30.77 4.76 8.56
C ILE A 299 32.20 4.73 9.13
N GLY A 300 32.32 4.61 10.45
CA GLY A 300 33.60 4.82 11.14
C GLY A 300 34.05 6.28 11.01
N ASN A 301 35.28 6.48 10.52
CA ASN A 301 35.87 7.81 10.31
C ASN A 301 35.74 8.31 8.86
N GLU A 302 35.06 7.55 7.99
CA GLU A 302 34.91 7.90 6.58
C GLU A 302 33.54 8.53 6.30
N LYS A 303 33.56 9.59 5.49
CA LYS A 303 32.40 10.39 5.08
C LYS A 303 32.02 10.04 3.65
N PHE A 304 30.75 9.67 3.44
CA PHE A 304 30.18 9.31 2.15
C PHE A 304 29.05 10.29 1.78
N GLU A 305 29.04 10.76 0.53
CA GLU A 305 28.06 11.74 0.01
C GLU A 305 27.50 11.29 -1.36
N GLY A 306 26.27 11.69 -1.68
CA GLY A 306 25.64 11.41 -2.96
C GLY A 306 25.50 9.91 -3.26
N GLU A 307 25.87 9.48 -4.47
CA GLU A 307 25.78 8.07 -4.91
C GLU A 307 26.67 7.12 -4.11
N SER A 308 27.74 7.63 -3.47
CA SER A 308 28.65 6.81 -2.65
C SER A 308 27.98 6.26 -1.38
N ILE A 309 26.87 6.87 -0.95
CA ILE A 309 26.11 6.43 0.23
C ILE A 309 25.49 5.05 0.03
N LEU A 310 24.98 4.77 -1.18
CA LEU A 310 24.44 3.44 -1.50
C LEU A 310 25.54 2.38 -1.44
N LYS A 311 26.69 2.65 -2.07
CA LYS A 311 27.85 1.75 -2.01
C LYS A 311 28.33 1.54 -0.58
N ALA A 312 28.37 2.61 0.22
CA ALA A 312 28.80 2.55 1.60
C ALA A 312 27.83 1.71 2.46
N TRP A 313 26.52 1.81 2.22
CA TRP A 313 25.54 0.92 2.82
C TRP A 313 25.68 -0.53 2.36
N THR A 314 25.89 -0.76 1.06
CA THR A 314 26.14 -2.11 0.52
C THR A 314 27.36 -2.71 1.21
N ILE A 315 28.49 -2.01 1.25
CA ILE A 315 29.72 -2.48 1.91
C ILE A 315 29.49 -2.71 3.40
N HIS A 316 28.77 -1.81 4.08
CA HIS A 316 28.48 -1.94 5.50
C HIS A 316 27.62 -3.17 5.81
N PHE A 317 26.52 -3.36 5.09
CA PHE A 317 25.63 -4.51 5.30
C PHE A 317 26.20 -5.82 4.76
N GLU A 318 26.99 -5.78 3.69
CA GLU A 318 27.77 -6.92 3.21
C GLU A 318 28.80 -7.33 4.25
N LYS A 319 29.50 -6.39 4.91
CA LYS A 319 30.38 -6.70 6.05
C LYS A 319 29.64 -7.27 7.25
N LEU A 320 28.38 -6.85 7.49
CA LEU A 320 27.56 -7.42 8.56
C LEU A 320 27.04 -8.83 8.22
N GLY A 321 26.71 -9.09 6.96
CA GLY A 321 26.17 -10.36 6.48
C GLY A 321 27.23 -11.39 6.07
N THR A 322 28.44 -10.94 5.73
CA THR A 322 29.55 -11.78 5.29
C THR A 322 30.56 -11.87 6.43
N PRO A 323 30.65 -13.00 7.13
CA PRO A 323 31.64 -13.19 8.19
C PRO A 323 33.05 -12.95 7.62
N ASN A 324 33.73 -11.90 8.11
CA ASN A 324 35.08 -11.58 7.68
C ASN A 324 36.06 -12.62 8.24
N HIS A 325 36.41 -13.65 7.47
CA HIS A 325 37.25 -14.78 7.90
C HIS A 325 38.73 -14.44 8.18
N ASP A 326 39.08 -13.15 8.24
CA ASP A 326 40.41 -12.72 8.62
C ASP A 326 40.68 -13.09 10.08
N LYS A 327 41.62 -14.01 10.33
CA LYS A 327 41.86 -14.65 11.64
C LYS A 327 42.22 -13.67 12.77
N ASN A 328 42.57 -12.43 12.43
CA ASN A 328 42.91 -11.38 13.39
C ASN A 328 41.75 -10.43 13.72
N ILE A 329 40.62 -10.48 12.99
CA ILE A 329 39.44 -9.61 13.18
C ILE A 329 38.17 -10.45 13.38
N PHE A 330 38.15 -11.69 12.88
CA PHE A 330 37.09 -12.63 13.13
C PHE A 330 37.08 -12.95 14.62
N ASP A 331 36.05 -12.48 15.30
CA ASP A 331 35.79 -12.73 16.70
C ASP A 331 35.49 -14.22 16.88
N LEU A 332 36.57 -15.01 16.93
CA LEU A 332 36.58 -16.45 17.15
C LEU A 332 35.81 -16.80 18.42
N GLU A 333 35.85 -15.92 19.42
CA GLU A 333 35.06 -16.02 20.63
C GLU A 333 33.56 -15.91 20.32
N ARG A 334 33.12 -14.90 19.56
CA ARG A 334 31.72 -14.74 19.17
C ARG A 334 31.21 -15.81 18.22
N PHE A 335 32.04 -16.32 17.31
CA PHE A 335 31.70 -17.50 16.51
C PHE A 335 31.52 -18.74 17.39
N HIS A 336 32.43 -18.95 18.36
CA HIS A 336 32.31 -20.04 19.31
C HIS A 336 31.07 -19.89 20.19
N LEU A 337 30.75 -18.68 20.65
CA LEU A 337 29.52 -18.38 21.40
C LEU A 337 28.26 -18.62 20.55
N ALA A 338 28.26 -18.24 19.27
CA ALA A 338 27.13 -18.50 18.37
C ALA A 338 26.95 -20.00 18.09
N LYS A 339 28.04 -20.73 17.91
CA LYS A 339 28.02 -22.19 17.76
C LYS A 339 27.51 -22.86 19.04
N LEU A 340 28.05 -22.47 20.19
CA LEU A 340 27.65 -22.97 21.50
C LEU A 340 26.19 -22.62 21.81
N GLN A 341 25.71 -21.44 21.39
CA GLN A 341 24.30 -21.07 21.47
C GLN A 341 23.43 -21.95 20.56
N ASN A 342 23.86 -22.23 19.33
CA ASN A 342 23.13 -23.13 18.42
C ASN A 342 23.11 -24.57 18.94
N ASP A 343 24.23 -25.04 19.51
CA ASP A 343 24.33 -26.36 20.12
C ASP A 343 23.43 -26.43 21.37
N ILE A 344 23.39 -25.39 22.21
CA ILE A 344 22.43 -25.26 23.33
C ILE A 344 20.99 -25.23 22.82
N ILE A 345 20.68 -24.51 21.73
CA ILE A 345 19.33 -24.48 21.15
C ILE A 345 18.96 -25.87 20.64
N PHE A 346 19.88 -26.54 19.94
CA PHE A 346 19.69 -27.88 19.40
C PHE A 346 19.49 -28.89 20.52
N GLU A 347 20.36 -28.90 21.54
CA GLU A 347 20.22 -29.74 22.73
C GLU A 347 18.92 -29.45 23.47
N ASN A 348 18.54 -28.18 23.66
CA ASN A 348 17.26 -27.83 24.30
C ASN A 348 16.04 -28.22 23.44
N GLN A 349 16.15 -28.19 22.11
CA GLN A 349 15.11 -28.68 21.21
C GLN A 349 14.96 -30.21 21.29
N HIS A 350 16.06 -30.94 21.51
CA HIS A 350 16.08 -32.39 21.64
C HIS A 350 15.72 -32.87 23.05
N SER A 351 16.11 -32.12 24.08
CA SER A 351 15.57 -32.24 25.43
C SER A 351 14.19 -31.58 25.45
N LYS A 352 13.21 -32.17 24.77
CA LYS A 352 11.82 -31.70 24.78
C LYS A 352 11.31 -31.70 26.23
N LYS A 353 11.55 -30.61 26.94
CA LYS A 353 10.85 -30.32 28.17
C LYS A 353 9.40 -30.19 27.78
N GLU A 354 8.56 -30.97 28.44
CA GLU A 354 7.11 -30.88 28.28
C GLU A 354 6.72 -29.40 28.48
N ILE A 355 6.10 -28.81 27.45
CA ILE A 355 5.67 -27.42 27.54
C ILE A 355 4.58 -27.39 28.59
N LYS A 356 4.85 -26.69 29.71
CA LYS A 356 3.87 -26.53 30.78
C LYS A 356 2.59 -25.95 30.18
N GLN A 357 1.48 -26.66 30.36
CA GLN A 357 0.17 -26.19 29.91
C GLN A 357 -0.16 -24.85 30.58
N ALA A 358 -0.71 -23.93 29.79
CA ALA A 358 -1.20 -22.66 30.26
C ALA A 358 -2.47 -22.86 31.10
N THR A 359 -2.52 -22.24 32.27
CA THR A 359 -3.73 -22.28 33.11
C THR A 359 -4.67 -21.11 32.80
N PRO A 360 -5.98 -21.23 33.05
CA PRO A 360 -6.91 -20.12 32.90
C PRO A 360 -6.49 -18.88 33.72
N GLU A 361 -5.90 -19.04 34.90
CA GLU A 361 -5.43 -17.95 35.75
C GLU A 361 -4.25 -17.19 35.14
N GLU A 362 -3.29 -17.91 34.53
CA GLU A 362 -2.18 -17.32 33.79
C GLU A 362 -2.72 -16.49 32.61
N VAL A 363 -3.71 -17.02 31.89
CA VAL A 363 -4.39 -16.30 30.79
C VAL A 363 -5.14 -15.07 31.31
N LYS A 364 -5.89 -15.18 32.42
CA LYS A 364 -6.58 -14.03 33.05
C LYS A 364 -5.59 -12.93 33.43
N SER A 365 -4.45 -13.30 34.02
CA SER A 365 -3.38 -12.36 34.38
C SER A 365 -2.82 -11.65 33.14
N ALA A 366 -2.52 -12.41 32.09
CA ALA A 366 -2.02 -11.87 30.82
C ALA A 366 -3.02 -10.89 30.18
N ILE A 367 -4.31 -11.25 30.11
CA ILE A 367 -5.37 -10.39 29.57
C ILE A 367 -5.50 -9.10 30.38
N LYS A 368 -5.46 -9.16 31.72
CA LYS A 368 -5.52 -7.99 32.59
C LYS A 368 -4.35 -7.02 32.34
N ASN A 369 -3.19 -7.54 31.99
CA ASN A 369 -1.98 -6.76 31.71
C ASN A 369 -1.91 -6.16 30.29
N LEU A 370 -2.84 -6.50 29.38
CA LEU A 370 -2.87 -5.89 28.04
C LEU A 370 -2.98 -4.35 28.12
N SER A 371 -2.34 -3.62 27.22
CA SER A 371 -2.52 -2.16 27.21
C SER A 371 -3.89 -1.79 26.63
N THR A 372 -4.65 -0.96 27.33
CA THR A 372 -5.88 -0.34 26.82
C THR A 372 -5.52 0.82 25.90
N GLY A 373 -6.45 1.30 25.08
CA GLY A 373 -6.15 2.48 24.26
C GLY A 373 -5.48 2.18 22.92
N LYS A 374 -5.02 0.96 22.65
CA LYS A 374 -4.26 0.61 21.44
C LYS A 374 -5.16 0.42 20.21
N THR A 375 -4.51 0.40 19.04
CA THR A 375 -5.14 0.06 17.76
C THR A 375 -5.60 -1.38 17.76
N SER A 376 -6.69 -1.64 17.03
CA SER A 376 -7.15 -3.01 16.79
C SER A 376 -6.20 -3.75 15.83
N ASP A 377 -6.27 -5.07 15.84
CA ASP A 377 -5.63 -5.93 14.84
C ASP A 377 -6.30 -5.84 13.46
N GLU A 378 -5.85 -6.68 12.53
CA GLU A 378 -6.39 -6.79 11.17
C GLU A 378 -7.88 -7.19 11.12
N ASN A 379 -8.34 -7.93 12.12
CA ASN A 379 -9.73 -8.38 12.25
C ASN A 379 -10.61 -7.35 12.97
N GLY A 380 -10.03 -6.32 13.58
CA GLY A 380 -10.72 -5.28 14.31
C GLY A 380 -10.97 -5.61 15.78
N ILE A 381 -10.28 -6.62 16.32
CA ILE A 381 -10.25 -6.95 17.75
C ILE A 381 -9.22 -6.07 18.45
N CYS A 382 -9.49 -5.69 19.69
CA CYS A 382 -8.66 -4.81 20.50
C CYS A 382 -8.65 -5.32 21.93
N SER A 383 -7.67 -4.91 22.73
CA SER A 383 -7.46 -5.40 24.10
C SER A 383 -8.71 -5.36 24.98
N GLU A 384 -9.57 -4.34 24.80
CA GLU A 384 -10.81 -4.21 25.57
C GLU A 384 -11.82 -5.34 25.31
N HIS A 385 -11.80 -5.97 24.12
CA HIS A 385 -12.65 -7.14 23.85
C HIS A 385 -12.35 -8.30 24.81
N TYR A 386 -11.06 -8.50 25.11
CA TYR A 386 -10.61 -9.54 26.04
C TYR A 386 -10.77 -9.09 27.49
N LYS A 387 -10.37 -7.86 27.83
CA LYS A 387 -10.41 -7.37 29.22
C LYS A 387 -11.80 -7.32 29.83
N TYR A 388 -12.83 -7.00 29.02
CA TYR A 388 -14.19 -6.87 29.54
C TYR A 388 -14.93 -8.21 29.67
N ALA A 389 -14.38 -9.29 29.15
CA ALA A 389 -14.92 -10.64 29.26
C ALA A 389 -13.82 -11.65 29.67
N VAL A 390 -12.92 -11.22 30.56
CA VAL A 390 -11.71 -11.97 30.92
C VAL A 390 -12.05 -13.30 31.59
N ASP A 391 -13.11 -13.33 32.40
CA ASP A 391 -13.50 -14.54 33.11
C ASP A 391 -14.10 -15.55 32.14
N GLU A 392 -14.99 -15.08 31.28
CA GLU A 392 -15.75 -15.86 30.30
C GLU A 392 -14.84 -16.43 29.19
N LEU A 393 -13.77 -15.73 28.82
CA LEU A 393 -12.88 -16.13 27.71
C LEU A 393 -11.68 -16.97 28.14
N SER A 394 -11.29 -16.91 29.41
CA SER A 394 -10.01 -17.44 29.89
C SER A 394 -9.84 -18.95 29.65
N GLU A 395 -10.89 -19.74 29.88
CA GLU A 395 -10.85 -21.19 29.70
C GLU A 395 -10.68 -21.59 28.23
N GLU A 396 -11.45 -20.96 27.33
CA GLU A 396 -11.38 -21.24 25.89
C GLU A 396 -10.03 -20.82 25.30
N ILE A 397 -9.50 -19.66 25.71
CA ILE A 397 -8.19 -19.19 25.27
C ILE A 397 -7.07 -20.11 25.80
N ALA A 398 -7.13 -20.52 27.07
CA ALA A 398 -6.16 -21.47 27.63
C ALA A 398 -6.19 -22.81 26.88
N SER A 399 -7.40 -23.32 26.56
CA SER A 399 -7.54 -24.53 25.74
C SER A 399 -6.94 -24.36 24.34
N ILE A 400 -7.20 -23.25 23.65
CA ILE A 400 -6.62 -22.97 22.33
C ILE A 400 -5.08 -22.92 22.39
N ILE A 401 -4.52 -22.30 23.42
CA ILE A 401 -3.06 -22.22 23.62
C ILE A 401 -2.47 -23.61 23.87
N ASN A 402 -3.13 -24.42 24.70
CA ASN A 402 -2.67 -25.78 25.00
C ASN A 402 -2.74 -26.71 23.79
N ASP A 403 -3.75 -26.55 22.93
CA ASP A 403 -3.81 -27.27 21.65
C ASP A 403 -2.63 -26.87 20.73
N ILE A 404 -2.29 -25.58 20.66
CA ILE A 404 -1.11 -25.11 19.90
C ILE A 404 0.18 -25.73 20.46
N PHE A 405 0.32 -25.81 21.78
CA PHE A 405 1.49 -26.43 22.42
C PHE A 405 1.55 -27.94 22.19
N SER A 406 0.40 -28.61 22.19
CA SER A 406 0.29 -30.05 21.92
C SER A 406 0.62 -30.38 20.47
N ASP A 407 0.04 -29.65 19.53
CA ASP A 407 0.17 -29.91 18.09
C ASP A 407 1.48 -29.35 17.52
N LEU A 408 2.16 -28.45 18.25
CA LEU A 408 3.35 -27.71 17.82
C LEU A 408 3.14 -26.97 16.49
N ASP A 409 1.89 -26.64 16.14
CA ASP A 409 1.54 -25.88 14.95
C ASP A 409 0.90 -24.54 15.32
N VAL A 410 1.56 -23.47 14.89
CA VAL A 410 1.05 -22.10 15.10
C VAL A 410 0.10 -21.76 13.95
N PRO A 411 -1.16 -21.40 14.24
CA PRO A 411 -2.16 -20.94 13.27
C PRO A 411 -1.63 -19.84 12.33
N LYS A 412 -2.13 -19.82 11.09
CA LYS A 412 -1.61 -18.87 10.06
C LYS A 412 -1.94 -17.43 10.42
N ASN A 413 -3.11 -17.19 10.98
CA ASN A 413 -3.51 -15.87 11.48
C ASN A 413 -2.60 -15.34 12.60
N LEU A 414 -2.02 -16.21 13.44
CA LEU A 414 -1.06 -15.80 14.48
C LEU A 414 0.36 -15.57 13.94
N LYS A 415 0.66 -16.02 12.71
CA LYS A 415 1.93 -15.76 12.01
C LYS A 415 1.97 -14.38 11.35
N ASN A 416 0.83 -13.69 11.25
CA ASN A 416 0.74 -12.36 10.67
C ASN A 416 1.02 -11.27 11.71
N GLY A 417 1.94 -10.35 11.41
CA GLY A 417 2.24 -9.18 12.23
C GLY A 417 1.78 -7.88 11.58
N LEU A 418 1.04 -7.05 12.32
CA LEU A 418 0.68 -5.69 11.88
C LEU A 418 1.62 -4.66 12.52
N LEU A 419 2.57 -4.13 11.75
CA LEU A 419 3.41 -3.03 12.18
C LEU A 419 2.65 -1.70 12.03
N THR A 420 2.25 -1.11 13.15
CA THR A 420 1.61 0.22 13.18
C THR A 420 2.57 1.25 13.76
N PRO A 421 3.00 2.27 12.98
CA PRO A 421 3.83 3.34 13.52
C PRO A 421 3.04 4.16 14.55
N VAL A 422 3.56 4.24 15.78
CA VAL A 422 3.01 5.07 16.85
C VAL A 422 3.78 6.38 16.88
N LEU A 423 3.16 7.47 16.43
CA LEU A 423 3.71 8.81 16.62
C LEU A 423 3.69 9.12 18.13
N LYS A 424 4.88 9.11 18.76
CA LYS A 424 5.03 9.66 20.11
C LYS A 424 4.61 11.13 20.05
N LYS A 425 3.67 11.54 20.89
CA LYS A 425 3.46 12.97 21.14
C LYS A 425 4.71 13.45 21.87
N GLU A 426 5.41 14.43 21.33
CA GLU A 426 6.34 15.22 22.13
C GLU A 426 5.50 15.84 23.26
N GLU A 427 5.85 15.52 24.50
CA GLU A 427 5.31 16.21 25.67
C GLU A 427 5.79 17.66 25.56
N GLY A 428 4.84 18.57 25.36
CA GLY A 428 5.08 20.01 25.30
C GLY A 428 4.81 20.66 26.64
#